data_AF-A0A0K2SWN6-F1
#
_entry.id   AF-A0A0K2SWN6-F1
#
_cell.length_a   1.000
_cell.length_b   1.000
_cell.length_c   1.000
_cell.angle_alpha   90.00
_cell.angle_beta   90.00
_cell.angle_gamma   90.00
#
_symmetry.space_group_name_H-M   'P 1'
#
loop_
_entity.id
_entity.type
_entity.pdbx_description
1 polymer ?
#
loop_
_entity_poly.entity_id
_entity_poly.type
_entity_poly.pdbx_seq_one_letter_code
_entity_poly.pdbx_strand_id
1 'polypeptide(L)'
;IHKPPWNYVTYDINGKFLEDNGGRDITLMDVLSTQLNFKHESVDPAKFGIRRTRGSKFDSNQSFPGIIGALHKRHDDFHFYLVSFFSIPFYANSLNSLEDLNNQMSFTKTENSMSLGVVGGSSSYGIISTGGGIYKKIWNKMQNQELYSLDSVIQGLEKVMVDPKFAVFAGRQKLLFDTIRLGGEKVFHLNDFPFFVKYKCVAFRNGSPLQEMFNHVILQLHAGGIIDKITRVNMILIYV
;
A
#
# COMPACT_ATOMS: atom_id res chain seq x y z
N ILE A 1 -5.86 9.95 -6.62
CA ILE A 1 -4.40 9.72 -6.87
C ILE A 1 -4.26 8.39 -7.56
N HIS A 2 -3.62 8.31 -8.74
CA HIS A 2 -3.36 7.03 -9.42
C HIS A 2 -2.59 6.05 -8.53
N LYS A 3 -3.20 4.92 -8.18
CA LYS A 3 -2.54 3.83 -7.42
C LYS A 3 -3.28 2.48 -7.59
N PRO A 4 -3.07 1.75 -8.71
CA PRO A 4 -3.62 0.41 -8.93
C PRO A 4 -3.23 -0.60 -7.84
N PRO A 5 -4.13 -1.52 -7.43
CA PRO A 5 -5.50 -1.72 -7.93
C PRO A 5 -6.57 -0.86 -7.24
N TRP A 6 -6.16 0.16 -6.49
CA TRP A 6 -7.05 0.84 -5.55
C TRP A 6 -7.79 2.04 -6.15
N ASN A 7 -7.09 2.87 -6.94
CA ASN A 7 -7.70 4.00 -7.66
C ASN A 7 -6.99 4.09 -9.03
N TYR A 8 -7.75 4.17 -10.12
CA TYR A 8 -7.23 4.21 -11.50
C TYR A 8 -7.46 5.59 -12.12
N VAL A 9 -6.56 6.54 -11.91
CA VAL A 9 -6.70 7.91 -12.43
C VAL A 9 -6.01 8.08 -13.79
N THR A 10 -6.69 8.72 -14.75
CA THR A 10 -6.07 9.18 -16.00
C THR A 10 -5.50 10.58 -15.82
N TYR A 11 -4.29 10.81 -16.34
CA TYR A 11 -3.68 12.13 -16.47
C TYR A 11 -3.43 12.43 -17.96
N ASP A 12 -3.47 13.70 -18.36
CA ASP A 12 -3.00 14.12 -19.69
C ASP A 12 -1.46 14.11 -19.78
N ILE A 13 -0.93 14.41 -20.97
CA ILE A 13 0.51 14.50 -21.24
C ILE A 13 1.24 15.56 -20.39
N ASN A 14 0.51 16.51 -19.80
CA ASN A 14 1.02 17.56 -18.91
C ASN A 14 0.88 17.18 -17.42
N GLY A 15 0.38 15.98 -17.12
CA GLY A 15 0.10 15.52 -15.76
C GLY A 15 -1.15 16.13 -15.11
N LYS A 16 -2.04 16.80 -15.87
CA LYS A 16 -3.34 17.29 -15.40
C LYS A 16 -4.30 16.12 -15.21
N PHE A 17 -5.06 16.10 -14.11
CA PHE A 17 -6.12 15.11 -13.90
C PHE A 17 -7.21 15.25 -14.96
N LEU A 18 -7.58 14.12 -15.58
CA LEU A 18 -8.72 14.01 -16.48
C LEU A 18 -9.92 13.37 -15.77
N GLU A 19 -9.75 12.13 -15.31
CA GLU A 19 -10.84 11.31 -14.74
C GLU A 19 -10.32 10.34 -13.67
N ASP A 20 -11.23 9.81 -12.84
CA ASP A 20 -10.99 8.64 -12.01
C ASP A 20 -11.81 7.47 -12.57
N ASN A 21 -11.13 6.46 -13.12
CA ASN A 21 -11.73 5.24 -13.67
C ASN A 21 -12.11 4.25 -12.55
N GLY A 22 -12.12 4.69 -11.30
CA GLY A 22 -12.58 3.93 -10.16
C GLY A 22 -11.55 2.90 -9.69
N GLY A 23 -12.01 1.66 -9.52
CA GLY A 23 -11.32 0.63 -8.77
C GLY A 23 -11.66 0.64 -7.28
N ARG A 24 -11.04 -0.28 -6.54
CA ARG A 24 -11.48 -0.75 -5.21
C ARG A 24 -11.83 0.34 -4.18
N ASP A 25 -11.05 1.41 -4.10
CA ASP A 25 -11.22 2.46 -3.08
C ASP A 25 -12.38 3.41 -3.45
N ILE A 26 -12.68 3.58 -4.75
CA ILE A 26 -13.86 4.32 -5.25
C ILE A 26 -15.12 3.47 -5.16
N THR A 27 -15.09 2.21 -5.59
CA THR A 27 -16.24 1.28 -5.46
C THR A 27 -16.72 1.13 -4.02
N LEU A 28 -15.82 1.23 -3.04
CA LEU A 28 -16.18 1.27 -1.62
C LEU A 28 -16.92 2.57 -1.26
N MET A 29 -16.52 3.71 -1.81
CA MET A 29 -17.21 4.98 -1.59
C MET A 29 -18.60 5.02 -2.23
N ASP A 30 -18.80 4.43 -3.41
CA ASP A 30 -20.11 4.35 -4.06
C ASP A 30 -21.12 3.52 -3.24
N VAL A 31 -20.65 2.42 -2.64
CA VAL A 31 -21.47 1.61 -1.73
C VAL A 31 -21.75 2.37 -0.43
N LEU A 32 -20.74 3.02 0.17
CA LEU A 32 -20.92 3.83 1.37
C LEU A 32 -21.86 5.03 1.15
N SER A 33 -21.75 5.72 0.01
CA SER A 33 -22.59 6.87 -0.34
C SER A 33 -24.04 6.47 -0.55
N THR A 34 -24.28 5.26 -1.09
CA THR A 34 -25.61 4.66 -1.20
C THR A 34 -26.19 4.32 0.18
N GLN A 35 -25.40 3.68 1.08
CA GLN A 35 -25.87 3.27 2.41
C GLN A 35 -26.08 4.44 3.39
N LEU A 36 -25.28 5.50 3.27
CA LEU A 36 -25.30 6.67 4.15
C LEU A 36 -25.96 7.91 3.51
N ASN A 37 -26.55 7.75 2.33
CA ASN A 37 -27.26 8.79 1.57
C ASN A 37 -26.48 10.12 1.41
N PHE A 38 -25.23 10.03 0.94
CA PHE A 38 -24.41 11.20 0.57
C PHE A 38 -24.00 11.17 -0.90
N LYS A 39 -23.42 12.27 -1.38
CA LYS A 39 -22.74 12.34 -2.69
C LYS A 39 -21.25 12.59 -2.47
N HIS A 40 -20.42 12.03 -3.35
CA HIS A 40 -18.97 12.24 -3.34
C HIS A 40 -18.46 12.57 -4.74
N GLU A 41 -17.30 13.21 -4.82
CA GLU A 41 -16.59 13.45 -6.08
C GLU A 41 -15.09 13.17 -5.91
N SER A 42 -14.45 12.69 -6.99
CA SER A 42 -13.02 12.39 -7.00
C SER A 42 -12.21 13.64 -7.37
N VAL A 43 -11.66 14.32 -6.36
CA VAL A 43 -10.82 15.51 -6.55
C VAL A 43 -9.32 15.17 -6.67
N ASP A 44 -8.62 15.94 -7.50
CA ASP A 44 -7.16 15.90 -7.59
C ASP A 44 -6.53 16.86 -6.58
N PRO A 45 -5.73 16.39 -5.61
CA PRO A 45 -5.07 17.24 -4.61
C PRO A 45 -4.27 18.40 -5.21
N ALA A 46 -3.71 18.23 -6.42
CA ALA A 46 -2.91 19.27 -7.06
C ALA A 46 -3.72 20.54 -7.40
N LYS A 47 -5.05 20.45 -7.59
CA LYS A 47 -5.92 21.61 -7.80
C LYS A 47 -5.90 22.60 -6.62
N PHE A 48 -5.60 22.12 -5.41
CA PHE A 48 -5.58 22.89 -4.17
C PHE A 48 -4.14 23.10 -3.65
N GLY A 49 -3.13 22.99 -4.52
CA GLY A 49 -1.71 23.07 -4.14
C GLY A 49 -1.20 21.89 -3.30
N ILE A 50 -2.03 20.87 -3.03
CA ILE A 50 -1.66 19.72 -2.20
C ILE A 50 -0.86 18.73 -3.07
N ARG A 51 0.38 18.44 -2.68
CA ARG A 51 1.20 17.41 -3.33
C ARG A 51 0.43 16.07 -3.39
N ARG A 52 0.47 15.37 -4.53
CA ARG A 52 -0.17 14.06 -4.78
C ARG A 52 0.47 12.89 -3.99
N THR A 53 0.66 13.07 -2.69
CA THR A 53 1.14 12.07 -1.73
C THR A 53 0.14 11.94 -0.59
N ARG A 54 0.23 10.84 0.17
CA ARG A 54 -0.65 10.63 1.34
C ARG A 54 -0.28 11.47 2.56
N GLY A 55 1.02 11.73 2.72
CA GLY A 55 1.62 11.98 4.03
C GLY A 55 2.25 10.71 4.59
N SER A 56 3.37 10.87 5.30
CA SER A 56 4.18 9.75 5.83
C SER A 56 5.01 10.09 7.06
N LYS A 57 5.31 11.37 7.30
CA LYS A 57 6.00 11.89 8.48
C LYS A 57 5.60 13.34 8.71
N PHE A 58 5.77 13.82 9.94
CA PHE A 58 5.65 15.24 10.28
C PHE A 58 6.81 16.00 9.62
N ASP A 59 6.55 17.23 9.16
CA ASP A 59 7.52 18.12 8.55
C ASP A 59 7.98 19.22 9.52
N SER A 60 8.95 20.05 9.09
CA SER A 60 9.49 21.17 9.87
C SER A 60 8.44 22.22 10.24
N ASN A 61 7.31 22.23 9.54
CA ASN A 61 6.25 23.23 9.66
C ASN A 61 5.10 22.69 10.55
N GLN A 62 5.40 21.68 11.37
CA GLN A 62 4.50 20.97 12.27
C GLN A 62 3.23 20.46 11.57
N SER A 63 3.40 19.89 10.37
CA SER A 63 2.29 19.30 9.63
C SER A 63 2.68 18.02 8.91
N PHE A 64 1.70 17.37 8.28
CA PHE A 64 1.98 16.28 7.35
C PHE A 64 1.97 16.83 5.91
N PRO A 65 2.83 16.34 5.00
CA PRO A 65 2.72 16.67 3.59
C PRO A 65 1.57 15.90 2.93
N GLY A 66 0.98 16.45 1.86
CA GLY A 66 -0.07 15.76 1.09
C GLY A 66 -1.42 15.68 1.81
N ILE A 67 -2.23 14.66 1.49
CA ILE A 67 -3.67 14.63 1.87
C ILE A 67 -3.90 14.59 3.40
N ILE A 68 -3.11 13.85 4.17
CA ILE A 68 -3.22 13.85 5.65
C ILE A 68 -2.95 15.26 6.20
N GLY A 69 -2.08 16.04 5.55
CA GLY A 69 -1.85 17.46 5.86
C GLY A 69 -3.08 18.32 5.64
N ALA A 70 -3.77 18.16 4.51
CA ALA A 70 -4.98 18.91 4.19
C ALA A 70 -6.12 18.60 5.17
N LEU A 71 -6.32 17.32 5.53
CA LEU A 71 -7.27 16.92 6.58
C LEU A 71 -6.92 17.51 7.96
N HIS A 72 -5.63 17.50 8.32
CA HIS A 72 -5.15 18.05 9.59
C HIS A 72 -5.32 19.59 9.66
N LYS A 73 -5.00 20.29 8.58
CA LYS A 73 -5.20 21.75 8.42
C LYS A 73 -6.65 22.16 8.16
N ARG A 74 -7.59 21.20 8.13
CA ARG A 74 -9.03 21.41 7.89
C ARG A 74 -9.38 22.11 6.56
N HIS A 75 -8.63 21.87 5.48
CA HIS A 75 -8.96 22.43 4.15
C HIS A 75 -10.35 21.99 3.71
N ASP A 76 -11.22 22.93 3.31
CA ASP A 76 -12.67 22.68 3.35
C ASP A 76 -13.19 21.67 2.32
N ASP A 77 -12.52 21.50 1.19
CA ASP A 77 -12.86 20.53 0.15
C ASP A 77 -12.56 19.07 0.57
N PHE A 78 -11.77 18.86 1.64
CA PHE A 78 -11.32 17.53 2.07
C PHE A 78 -11.96 17.15 3.41
N HIS A 79 -13.06 16.39 3.38
CA HIS A 79 -13.70 15.89 4.60
C HIS A 79 -13.13 14.55 5.08
N PHE A 80 -12.74 13.66 4.14
CA PHE A 80 -12.17 12.35 4.41
C PHE A 80 -11.23 11.84 3.30
N TYR A 81 -10.42 10.82 3.59
CA TYR A 81 -9.55 10.13 2.61
C TYR A 81 -9.21 8.70 3.03
N LEU A 82 -9.10 7.76 2.07
CA LEU A 82 -8.73 6.36 2.32
C LEU A 82 -7.21 6.17 2.60
N VAL A 83 -6.85 6.17 3.89
CA VAL A 83 -5.49 5.94 4.42
C VAL A 83 -5.21 4.44 4.67
N SER A 84 -4.06 4.10 5.29
CA SER A 84 -3.65 2.69 5.50
C SER A 84 -2.64 2.54 6.65
N PHE A 85 -3.09 2.42 7.91
CA PHE A 85 -2.26 2.23 9.11
C PHE A 85 -2.99 1.40 10.21
N PHE A 86 -2.25 0.96 11.24
CA PHE A 86 -2.62 0.10 12.40
C PHE A 86 -2.70 -1.44 12.20
N SER A 87 -2.51 -2.21 13.30
CA SER A 87 -1.98 -3.60 13.30
C SER A 87 -2.12 -4.39 14.62
N ILE A 88 -2.29 -5.72 14.55
CA ILE A 88 -2.04 -6.76 15.60
C ILE A 88 -1.46 -8.03 14.87
N PRO A 89 -0.60 -8.90 15.46
CA PRO A 89 0.22 -9.90 14.71
C PRO A 89 -0.10 -11.40 14.93
N PHE A 90 0.39 -12.29 14.04
CA PHE A 90 0.92 -13.65 14.34
C PHE A 90 1.75 -14.26 13.17
N TYR A 91 2.43 -15.40 13.40
CA TYR A 91 3.42 -16.08 12.51
C TYR A 91 2.78 -17.17 11.59
N ALA A 92 3.20 -17.45 10.34
CA ALA A 92 4.51 -17.96 9.82
C ALA A 92 4.81 -19.42 10.25
N ASN A 93 5.54 -20.28 9.52
CA ASN A 93 6.46 -20.16 8.35
C ASN A 93 5.72 -20.38 6.99
N SER A 94 6.24 -20.80 5.81
CA SER A 94 7.54 -21.24 5.25
C SER A 94 8.58 -20.10 5.13
N LEU A 95 9.08 -19.67 3.93
CA LEU A 95 9.87 -18.42 3.73
C LEU A 95 8.97 -17.17 3.86
N ASN A 96 8.16 -17.23 4.90
CA ASN A 96 7.08 -16.37 5.33
C ASN A 96 7.38 -15.84 6.74
N SER A 97 8.47 -16.30 7.37
CA SER A 97 9.10 -15.63 8.51
C SER A 97 10.13 -14.60 8.04
N LEU A 98 10.45 -13.63 8.89
CA LEU A 98 11.54 -12.68 8.65
C LEU A 98 12.89 -13.28 9.05
N GLU A 99 12.85 -14.29 9.90
CA GLU A 99 13.97 -15.08 10.39
C GLU A 99 14.64 -15.86 9.25
N ASP A 100 13.86 -16.54 8.41
CA ASP A 100 14.36 -17.27 7.23
C ASP A 100 15.03 -16.32 6.21
N LEU A 101 14.37 -15.20 5.92
CA LEU A 101 14.90 -14.14 5.06
C LEU A 101 16.22 -13.57 5.63
N ASN A 102 16.25 -13.25 6.93
CA ASN A 102 17.48 -12.84 7.62
C ASN A 102 18.57 -13.91 7.55
N ASN A 103 18.25 -15.21 7.52
CA ASN A 103 19.23 -16.28 7.48
C ASN A 103 19.82 -16.48 6.07
N GLN A 104 19.03 -16.26 5.01
CA GLN A 104 19.49 -16.31 3.61
C GLN A 104 20.25 -15.03 3.18
N MET A 105 20.03 -13.91 3.87
CA MET A 105 20.83 -12.69 3.70
C MET A 105 22.12 -12.78 4.53
N SER A 106 23.27 -12.45 3.95
CA SER A 106 24.56 -12.36 4.65
C SER A 106 24.95 -10.91 4.95
N PHE A 107 26.04 -10.70 5.72
CA PHE A 107 26.70 -9.40 5.85
C PHE A 107 27.81 -9.20 4.80
N THR A 108 28.51 -10.29 4.46
CA THR A 108 29.51 -10.36 3.38
C THR A 108 28.87 -10.96 2.14
N LYS A 109 29.01 -10.30 0.97
CA LYS A 109 28.44 -10.76 -0.30
C LYS A 109 29.06 -12.11 -0.69
N THR A 110 28.30 -13.19 -0.54
CA THR A 110 28.70 -14.54 -0.98
C THR A 110 27.84 -14.95 -2.16
N GLU A 111 28.29 -15.89 -2.99
CA GLU A 111 27.59 -16.23 -4.23
C GLU A 111 26.16 -16.74 -4.02
N ASN A 112 25.82 -17.22 -2.81
CA ASN A 112 24.50 -17.72 -2.44
C ASN A 112 23.69 -16.78 -1.51
N SER A 113 24.14 -15.54 -1.25
CA SER A 113 23.40 -14.61 -0.40
C SER A 113 22.22 -13.95 -1.12
N MET A 114 21.02 -14.00 -0.55
CA MET A 114 19.85 -13.30 -1.08
C MET A 114 19.96 -11.79 -0.84
N SER A 115 19.52 -10.99 -1.81
CA SER A 115 19.41 -9.53 -1.75
C SER A 115 17.94 -9.07 -1.68
N LEU A 116 17.65 -7.92 -1.06
CA LEU A 116 16.29 -7.49 -0.73
C LEU A 116 16.05 -6.02 -1.10
N GLY A 117 15.17 -5.77 -2.07
CA GLY A 117 14.73 -4.43 -2.47
C GLY A 117 13.47 -3.95 -1.76
N VAL A 118 13.42 -2.67 -1.38
CA VAL A 118 12.24 -2.00 -0.81
C VAL A 118 12.06 -0.61 -1.44
N VAL A 119 10.81 -0.24 -1.76
CA VAL A 119 10.54 1.05 -2.42
C VAL A 119 10.83 2.23 -1.50
N GLY A 120 11.69 3.15 -1.94
CA GLY A 120 12.15 4.33 -1.21
C GLY A 120 11.00 5.17 -0.63
N GLY A 121 11.11 5.52 0.66
CA GLY A 121 10.10 6.33 1.36
C GLY A 121 8.70 5.70 1.50
N SER A 122 8.52 4.43 1.12
CA SER A 122 7.25 3.71 1.28
C SER A 122 6.98 3.33 2.74
N SER A 123 5.73 2.93 3.04
CA SER A 123 5.39 2.38 4.37
C SER A 123 5.99 0.98 4.62
N SER A 124 6.62 0.35 3.64
CA SER A 124 7.43 -0.87 3.88
C SER A 124 8.89 -0.50 4.15
N TYR A 125 9.43 0.55 3.49
CA TYR A 125 10.73 1.14 3.82
C TYR A 125 10.76 1.59 5.28
N GLY A 126 9.77 2.38 5.72
CA GLY A 126 9.71 2.86 7.10
C GLY A 126 9.72 1.73 8.13
N ILE A 127 8.90 0.68 7.92
CA ILE A 127 8.84 -0.48 8.82
C ILE A 127 10.20 -1.19 8.92
N ILE A 128 10.90 -1.40 7.80
CA ILE A 128 12.16 -2.12 7.81
C ILE A 128 13.31 -1.24 8.33
N SER A 129 13.35 0.06 7.99
CA SER A 129 14.42 0.97 8.40
C SER A 129 14.31 1.49 9.83
N THR A 130 13.11 1.51 10.44
CA THR A 130 12.92 1.93 11.84
C THR A 130 12.44 0.80 12.76
N GLY A 131 12.30 -0.43 12.25
CA GLY A 131 11.82 -1.57 13.00
C GLY A 131 12.88 -2.12 13.96
N GLY A 132 12.47 -2.53 15.16
CA GLY A 132 13.32 -3.22 16.12
C GLY A 132 13.53 -4.71 15.78
N GLY A 133 14.29 -5.41 16.63
CA GLY A 133 14.44 -6.86 16.55
C GLY A 133 14.96 -7.37 15.20
N ILE A 134 14.22 -8.29 14.57
CA ILE A 134 14.58 -8.89 13.28
C ILE A 134 14.66 -7.87 12.14
N TYR A 135 13.78 -6.86 12.13
CA TYR A 135 13.79 -5.80 11.11
C TYR A 135 15.11 -5.03 11.10
N LYS A 136 15.65 -4.69 12.28
CA LYS A 136 16.97 -4.05 12.41
C LYS A 136 18.11 -4.94 11.90
N LYS A 137 18.06 -6.26 12.13
CA LYS A 137 19.06 -7.21 11.59
C LYS A 137 19.02 -7.24 10.06
N ILE A 138 17.84 -7.34 9.48
CA ILE A 138 17.63 -7.32 8.02
C ILE A 138 18.09 -5.98 7.44
N TRP A 139 17.68 -4.86 8.03
CA TRP A 139 18.07 -3.52 7.58
C TRP A 139 19.58 -3.32 7.54
N ASN A 140 20.29 -3.72 8.60
CA ASN A 140 21.75 -3.66 8.64
C ASN A 140 22.41 -4.52 7.54
N LYS A 141 21.76 -5.58 7.05
CA LYS A 141 22.23 -6.38 5.90
C LYS A 141 21.86 -5.74 4.56
N MET A 142 20.70 -5.09 4.46
CA MET A 142 20.28 -4.33 3.27
C MET A 142 21.23 -3.17 2.98
N GLN A 143 21.68 -2.44 4.01
CA GLN A 143 22.59 -1.29 3.85
C GLN A 143 23.97 -1.65 3.26
N ASN A 144 24.35 -2.93 3.24
CA ASN A 144 25.60 -3.41 2.62
C ASN A 144 25.39 -3.94 1.18
N GLN A 145 24.18 -3.82 0.62
CA GLN A 145 23.87 -4.27 -0.74
C GLN A 145 23.93 -3.11 -1.73
N GLU A 146 24.39 -3.38 -2.95
CA GLU A 146 24.47 -2.39 -4.04
C GLU A 146 23.10 -1.80 -4.41
N LEU A 147 22.02 -2.58 -4.24
CA LEU A 147 20.66 -2.14 -4.55
C LEU A 147 19.66 -2.69 -3.52
N TYR A 148 19.35 -1.88 -2.51
CA TYR A 148 18.27 -2.15 -1.55
C TYR A 148 17.09 -1.16 -1.65
N SER A 149 17.30 0.03 -2.22
CA SER A 149 16.25 1.04 -2.41
C SER A 149 15.75 1.03 -3.85
N LEU A 150 14.44 0.87 -4.03
CA LEU A 150 13.77 0.83 -5.34
C LEU A 150 12.91 2.09 -5.57
N ASP A 151 12.69 2.46 -6.82
CA ASP A 151 11.77 3.52 -7.23
C ASP A 151 10.31 3.02 -7.27
N SER A 152 10.11 1.75 -7.65
CA SER A 152 8.77 1.15 -7.75
C SER A 152 8.75 -0.35 -7.44
N VAL A 153 7.54 -0.89 -7.19
CA VAL A 153 7.34 -2.34 -6.99
C VAL A 153 7.56 -3.11 -8.31
N ILE A 154 7.21 -2.50 -9.45
CA ILE A 154 7.38 -3.11 -10.78
C ILE A 154 8.86 -3.31 -11.09
N GLN A 155 9.69 -2.26 -10.96
CA GLN A 155 11.16 -2.34 -11.09
C GLN A 155 11.78 -3.43 -10.20
N GLY A 156 11.24 -3.60 -8.98
CA GLY A 156 11.62 -4.69 -8.10
C GLY A 156 11.29 -6.07 -8.69
N LEU A 157 10.04 -6.29 -9.12
CA LEU A 157 9.58 -7.55 -9.69
C LEU A 157 10.27 -7.89 -11.02
N GLU A 158 10.53 -6.88 -11.86
CA GLU A 158 11.35 -7.00 -13.08
C GLU A 158 12.76 -7.50 -12.75
N LYS A 159 13.37 -7.03 -11.66
CA LYS A 159 14.64 -7.59 -11.19
C LYS A 159 14.51 -9.03 -10.67
N VAL A 160 13.42 -9.40 -9.99
CA VAL A 160 13.19 -10.81 -9.56
C VAL A 160 13.12 -11.77 -10.75
N MET A 161 12.53 -11.35 -11.88
CA MET A 161 12.46 -12.18 -13.10
C MET A 161 13.83 -12.45 -13.75
N VAL A 162 14.83 -11.58 -13.50
CA VAL A 162 16.19 -11.70 -14.07
C VAL A 162 17.18 -12.28 -13.05
N ASP A 163 16.95 -12.02 -11.76
CA ASP A 163 17.82 -12.39 -10.65
C ASP A 163 17.02 -13.15 -9.57
N PRO A 164 17.03 -14.50 -9.60
CA PRO A 164 16.30 -15.32 -8.63
C PRO A 164 16.89 -15.26 -7.20
N LYS A 165 18.01 -14.54 -7.00
CA LYS A 165 18.58 -14.24 -5.67
C LYS A 165 18.15 -12.85 -5.18
N PHE A 166 17.25 -12.16 -5.88
CA PHE A 166 16.64 -10.91 -5.45
C PHE A 166 15.21 -11.12 -4.94
N ALA A 167 14.84 -10.45 -3.86
CA ALA A 167 13.50 -10.44 -3.28
C ALA A 167 12.97 -9.01 -3.11
N VAL A 168 11.64 -8.83 -3.05
CA VAL A 168 10.99 -7.51 -2.98
C VAL A 168 10.08 -7.38 -1.76
N PHE A 169 10.40 -6.45 -0.87
CA PHE A 169 9.64 -6.15 0.34
C PHE A 169 8.60 -5.04 0.10
N ALA A 170 7.38 -5.40 -0.30
CA ALA A 170 6.28 -4.46 -0.52
C ALA A 170 4.98 -4.91 0.19
N GLY A 171 3.87 -4.20 -0.04
CA GLY A 171 2.57 -4.57 0.54
C GLY A 171 1.92 -5.71 -0.24
N ARG A 172 1.50 -6.79 0.44
CA ARG A 172 0.94 -8.02 -0.16
C ARG A 172 -0.05 -7.78 -1.30
N GLN A 173 -1.06 -6.93 -1.10
CA GLN A 173 -2.07 -6.62 -2.13
C GLN A 173 -1.50 -5.96 -3.40
N LYS A 174 -0.37 -5.25 -3.31
CA LYS A 174 0.29 -4.67 -4.50
C LYS A 174 1.11 -5.73 -5.21
N LEU A 175 1.88 -6.53 -4.46
CA LEU A 175 2.64 -7.65 -5.01
C LEU A 175 1.72 -8.63 -5.73
N LEU A 176 0.67 -9.14 -5.08
CA LEU A 176 -0.28 -10.09 -5.68
C LEU A 176 -0.93 -9.56 -6.97
N PHE A 177 -1.31 -8.28 -7.00
CA PHE A 177 -1.87 -7.66 -8.21
C PHE A 177 -0.82 -7.51 -9.34
N ASP A 178 0.41 -7.11 -9.01
CA ASP A 178 1.45 -6.91 -10.02
C ASP A 178 2.07 -8.23 -10.50
N THR A 179 2.23 -9.25 -9.64
CA THR A 179 2.75 -10.56 -10.05
C THR A 179 1.78 -11.28 -10.97
N ILE A 180 0.47 -11.27 -10.70
CA ILE A 180 -0.56 -11.82 -11.62
C ILE A 180 -0.42 -11.22 -13.02
N ARG A 181 -0.17 -9.91 -13.12
CA ARG A 181 0.03 -9.18 -14.39
C ARG A 181 1.37 -9.48 -15.08
N LEU A 182 2.34 -10.07 -14.38
CA LEU A 182 3.69 -10.37 -14.85
C LEU A 182 3.97 -11.89 -15.00
N GLY A 183 2.93 -12.75 -14.92
CA GLY A 183 3.04 -14.21 -15.12
C GLY A 183 2.56 -15.07 -13.94
N GLY A 184 2.21 -14.45 -12.82
CA GLY A 184 1.61 -15.08 -11.65
C GLY A 184 2.53 -16.06 -10.93
N GLU A 185 1.92 -17.07 -10.31
CA GLU A 185 2.57 -18.09 -9.47
C GLU A 185 3.58 -18.97 -10.24
N LYS A 186 3.53 -18.97 -11.58
CA LYS A 186 4.52 -19.63 -12.44
C LYS A 186 5.88 -18.92 -12.49
N VAL A 187 5.92 -17.64 -12.10
CA VAL A 187 7.10 -16.76 -12.18
C VAL A 187 7.50 -16.24 -10.78
N PHE A 188 6.52 -16.01 -9.91
CA PHE A 188 6.75 -15.41 -8.58
C PHE A 188 6.21 -16.28 -7.46
N HIS A 189 7.08 -16.73 -6.57
CA HIS A 189 6.68 -17.21 -5.25
C HIS A 189 6.33 -16.03 -4.35
N LEU A 190 5.09 -15.96 -3.89
CA LEU A 190 4.68 -15.06 -2.81
C LEU A 190 4.63 -15.86 -1.51
N ASN A 191 5.07 -15.24 -0.41
CA ASN A 191 4.92 -15.82 0.92
C ASN A 191 3.45 -16.18 1.21
N ASP A 192 3.15 -17.29 1.90
CA ASP A 192 1.76 -17.69 2.16
C ASP A 192 1.04 -16.68 3.06
N PHE A 193 1.77 -16.14 4.05
CA PHE A 193 1.28 -15.17 5.02
C PHE A 193 2.09 -13.87 4.99
N PRO A 194 1.45 -12.69 5.12
CA PRO A 194 2.17 -11.43 5.13
C PRO A 194 2.95 -11.22 6.44
N PHE A 195 4.26 -10.93 6.34
CA PHE A 195 5.16 -10.62 7.46
C PHE A 195 4.64 -9.54 8.44
N PHE A 196 3.73 -8.68 7.98
CA PHE A 196 3.00 -7.70 8.76
C PHE A 196 1.61 -7.54 8.14
N VAL A 197 0.56 -7.37 8.96
CA VAL A 197 -0.78 -7.09 8.44
C VAL A 197 -0.92 -5.58 8.18
N LYS A 198 -1.49 -5.17 7.03
CA LYS A 198 -1.80 -3.76 6.71
C LYS A 198 -3.25 -3.63 6.24
N TYR A 199 -4.09 -3.05 7.09
CA TYR A 199 -5.46 -2.67 6.76
C TYR A 199 -5.53 -1.30 6.07
N LYS A 200 -6.75 -0.97 5.59
CA LYS A 200 -7.10 0.31 4.95
C LYS A 200 -8.40 0.81 5.58
N CYS A 201 -8.48 2.10 5.82
CA CYS A 201 -9.57 2.75 6.54
C CYS A 201 -9.82 4.16 5.98
N VAL A 202 -11.02 4.69 6.22
CA VAL A 202 -11.32 6.10 5.95
C VAL A 202 -10.77 6.93 7.11
N ALA A 203 -9.87 7.87 6.81
CA ALA A 203 -9.51 8.94 7.74
C ALA A 203 -10.46 10.12 7.54
N PHE A 204 -10.86 10.75 8.64
CA PHE A 204 -11.68 11.95 8.66
C PHE A 204 -10.88 13.14 9.21
N ARG A 205 -11.42 14.36 9.14
CA ARG A 205 -10.95 15.45 10.00
C ARG A 205 -11.13 15.06 11.48
N ASN A 206 -10.21 15.48 12.35
CA ASN A 206 -10.32 15.21 13.79
C ASN A 206 -11.61 15.84 14.36
N GLY A 207 -12.41 15.03 15.08
CA GLY A 207 -13.73 15.43 15.58
C GLY A 207 -14.88 15.34 14.56
N SER A 208 -14.71 14.65 13.42
CA SER A 208 -15.80 14.49 12.44
C SER A 208 -16.89 13.53 12.95
N PRO A 209 -18.18 13.94 12.93
CA PRO A 209 -19.29 13.06 13.34
C PRO A 209 -19.54 11.89 12.38
N LEU A 210 -19.01 11.95 11.15
CA LEU A 210 -19.17 10.90 10.14
C LEU A 210 -18.43 9.61 10.50
N GLN A 211 -17.39 9.69 11.34
CA GLN A 211 -16.51 8.56 11.63
C GLN A 211 -17.27 7.35 12.22
N GLU A 212 -18.21 7.59 13.14
CA GLU A 212 -18.98 6.52 13.78
C GLU A 212 -19.98 5.86 12.81
N MET A 213 -20.69 6.68 12.02
CA MET A 213 -21.62 6.22 10.99
C MET A 213 -20.93 5.36 9.93
N PHE A 214 -19.77 5.79 9.44
CA PHE A 214 -18.97 5.03 8.49
C PHE A 214 -18.45 3.72 9.11
N ASN A 215 -17.96 3.75 10.36
CA ASN A 215 -17.49 2.53 11.03
C ASN A 215 -18.61 1.49 11.17
N HIS A 216 -19.81 1.91 11.59
CA HIS A 216 -20.98 1.03 11.71
C HIS A 216 -21.34 0.37 10.36
N VAL A 217 -21.45 1.17 9.30
CA VAL A 217 -21.78 0.65 7.96
C VAL A 217 -20.66 -0.23 7.39
N ILE A 218 -19.39 0.11 7.60
CA ILE A 218 -18.25 -0.74 7.17
C ILE A 218 -18.29 -2.11 7.86
N LEU A 219 -18.66 -2.18 9.15
CA LEU A 219 -18.85 -3.44 9.87
C LEU A 219 -20.02 -4.27 9.29
N GLN A 220 -21.14 -3.63 8.96
CA GLN A 220 -22.27 -4.31 8.30
C GLN A 220 -21.91 -4.82 6.90
N LEU A 221 -21.23 -4.01 6.07
CA LEU A 221 -20.72 -4.40 4.76
C LEU A 221 -19.68 -5.53 4.84
N HIS A 222 -18.91 -5.60 5.93
CA HIS A 222 -17.97 -6.69 6.19
C HIS A 222 -18.71 -7.98 6.57
N ALA A 223 -19.65 -7.89 7.52
CA ALA A 223 -20.47 -9.03 7.94
C ALA A 223 -21.31 -9.63 6.80
N GLY A 224 -21.81 -8.79 5.87
CA GLY A 224 -22.48 -9.20 4.64
C GLY A 224 -21.55 -9.67 3.52
N GLY A 225 -20.24 -9.80 3.74
CA GLY A 225 -19.26 -10.24 2.74
C GLY A 225 -19.03 -9.26 1.57
N ILE A 226 -19.58 -8.05 1.62
CA ILE A 226 -19.46 -7.05 0.54
C ILE A 226 -18.03 -6.50 0.47
N ILE A 227 -17.36 -6.31 1.61
CA ILE A 227 -15.95 -5.91 1.64
C ILE A 227 -15.04 -6.99 1.03
N ASP A 228 -15.29 -8.27 1.33
CA ASP A 228 -14.60 -9.39 0.69
C ASP A 228 -14.89 -9.46 -0.81
N LYS A 229 -16.14 -9.22 -1.22
CA LYS A 229 -16.50 -9.14 -2.64
C LYS A 229 -15.75 -8.00 -3.34
N ILE A 230 -15.78 -6.77 -2.81
CA ILE A 230 -15.08 -5.62 -3.42
C ILE A 230 -13.56 -5.84 -3.47
N THR A 231 -12.96 -6.46 -2.45
CA THR A 231 -11.51 -6.76 -2.42
C THR A 231 -11.10 -7.91 -3.34
N ARG A 232 -11.95 -8.92 -3.55
CA ARG A 232 -11.74 -10.03 -4.51
C ARG A 232 -12.09 -9.64 -5.96
N VAL A 233 -13.12 -8.84 -6.20
CA VAL A 233 -13.60 -8.45 -7.54
C VAL A 233 -12.55 -7.66 -8.33
N ASN A 234 -11.67 -6.92 -7.64
CA ASN A 234 -10.51 -6.26 -8.25
C ASN A 234 -9.32 -7.21 -8.56
N MET A 235 -9.51 -8.53 -8.39
CA MET A 235 -8.60 -9.63 -8.77
C MET A 235 -9.41 -10.83 -9.30
N ILE A 236 -10.34 -10.60 -10.23
CA ILE A 236 -10.97 -11.67 -11.01
C ILE A 236 -10.07 -12.00 -12.20
N LEU A 237 -9.50 -13.21 -12.23
CA LEU A 237 -9.12 -13.84 -13.49
C LEU A 237 -10.39 -14.21 -14.26
N ILE A 238 -10.40 -13.94 -15.56
CA ILE A 238 -11.36 -14.57 -16.47
C ILE A 238 -10.98 -16.05 -16.60
N TYR A 239 -11.96 -16.94 -16.46
CA TYR A 239 -11.83 -18.36 -16.76
C TYR A 239 -12.80 -18.74 -17.89
N VAL A 240 -12.25 -18.80 -19.11
CA VAL A 240 -12.55 -19.83 -20.13
C VAL A 240 -11.21 -20.18 -20.77
#